data_AF-A0A977PZP4-F1
#
_entry.id   AF-A0A977PZP4-F1
#
_cell.length_a   1.000
_cell.length_b   1.000
_cell.length_c   1.000
_cell.angle_alpha   90.00
_cell.angle_beta   90.00
_cell.angle_gamma   90.00
#
_symmetry.space_group_name_H-M   'P 1'
#
loop_
_entity.id
_entity.type
_entity.pdbx_description
1 polymer ?
#
loop_
_entity_poly.entity_id
_entity_poly.type
_entity_poly.pdbx_seq_one_letter_code
_entity_poly.pdbx_strand_id
1 'polypeptide(L)' 'MKSILINTKSKKELDFVSELLTKLKISSRTLNFEDIEDIGMGELMKEADRTKTISRDVIMKKLTK' A
#
# COMPACT_ATOMS: atom_id res chain seq x y z
N MET A 1 4.03 11.17 11.73
CA MET A 1 3.29 10.10 12.42
C MET A 1 3.93 8.76 12.05
N LYS A 2 4.05 7.80 12.98
CA LYS A 2 4.59 6.47 12.68
C LYS A 2 3.42 5.49 12.69
N SER A 3 3.29 4.71 11.63
CA SER A 3 2.20 3.76 11.43
C SER A 3 2.76 2.34 11.33
N ILE A 4 1.95 1.35 11.67
CA ILE A 4 2.26 -0.07 11.50
C ILE A 4 1.29 -0.69 10.51
N LEU A 5 1.82 -1.44 9.54
CA LEU A 5 1.03 -2.29 8.64
C LEU A 5 1.15 -3.74 9.14
N ILE A 6 0.02 -4.42 9.29
CA ILE A 6 -0.03 -5.81 9.78
C ILE A 6 -0.70 -6.66 8.71
N ASN A 7 0.06 -7.61 8.14
CA ASN A 7 -0.44 -8.56 7.15
C ASN A 7 -0.69 -9.92 7.81
N THR A 8 -1.96 -10.27 7.98
CA THR A 8 -2.38 -11.57 8.54
C THR A 8 -2.52 -12.61 7.45
N LYS A 9 -2.15 -13.87 7.72
CA LYS A 9 -2.16 -14.97 6.73
C LYS A 9 -3.50 -15.70 6.65
N SER A 10 -4.38 -15.48 7.62
CA SER A 10 -5.70 -16.10 7.66
C SER A 10 -6.74 -15.19 8.30
N LYS A 11 -8.02 -15.46 8.03
CA LYS A 11 -9.13 -14.76 8.67
C LYS A 11 -9.09 -14.87 10.20
N LYS A 12 -8.71 -16.04 10.73
CA LYS A 12 -8.60 -16.26 12.18
C LYS A 12 -7.56 -15.37 12.84
N GLU A 13 -6.42 -15.15 12.17
CA GLU A 13 -5.39 -14.22 12.65
C GLU A 13 -5.90 -12.76 12.61
N LEU A 14 -6.58 -12.37 11.54
CA LEU A 14 -7.17 -11.04 11.41
C LEU A 14 -8.15 -10.74 12.54
N ASP A 15 -9.06 -11.68 12.81
CA ASP A 15 -10.07 -11.54 13.85
C ASP A 15 -9.40 -11.42 15.24
N PHE A 16 -8.43 -12.29 15.54
CA PHE A 16 -7.69 -12.26 16.80
C PHE A 16 -6.94 -10.94 17.03
N VAL A 17 -6.20 -10.47 16.02
CA VAL A 17 -5.42 -9.22 16.13
C VAL A 17 -6.36 -8.02 16.28
N SER A 18 -7.48 -7.99 15.53
CA SER A 18 -8.46 -6.91 15.62
C SER A 18 -9.10 -6.81 17.01
N GLU A 19 -9.47 -7.95 17.60
CA GLU A 19 -9.99 -8.00 18.97
C GLU A 19 -8.95 -7.55 20.00
N LEU A 20 -7.70 -7.98 19.85
CA LEU A 20 -6.60 -7.59 20.73
C LEU A 20 -6.38 -6.07 20.70
N LEU A 21 -6.29 -5.47 19.51
CA LEU A 21 -6.09 -4.03 19.35
C LEU A 21 -7.26 -3.23 19.95
N THR A 22 -8.49 -3.73 19.77
CA THR A 22 -9.69 -3.14 20.38
C THR A 22 -9.62 -3.17 21.91
N LYS A 23 -9.25 -4.30 22.51
CA LYS A 23 -9.09 -4.44 23.97
C LYS A 23 -7.99 -3.53 24.54
N LEU A 24 -6.92 -3.32 23.77
CA LEU A 24 -5.84 -2.40 24.11
C LEU A 24 -6.20 -0.93 23.86
N LYS A 25 -7.41 -0.64 23.35
CA LYS A 25 -7.87 0.70 22.97
C LYS A 25 -6.98 1.37 21.93
N ILE A 26 -6.34 0.57 21.07
CA ILE A 26 -5.54 1.05 19.95
C ILE A 26 -6.47 1.19 18.76
N SER A 27 -6.51 2.39 18.16
CA SER A 27 -7.29 2.62 16.94
C SER A 27 -6.68 1.84 15.78
N SER A 28 -7.46 0.96 15.17
CA SER A 28 -7.08 0.18 14.00
C SER A 28 -8.19 0.20 12.95
N ARG A 29 -7.82 0.12 11.67
CA ARG A 29 -8.77 -0.05 10.56
C ARG A 29 -8.34 -1.21 9.69
N THR A 30 -9.31 -1.97 9.18
CA THR A 30 -9.06 -2.95 8.10
C THR A 30 -8.89 -2.19 6.79
N LEU A 31 -7.89 -2.57 6.01
CA LEU A 31 -7.63 -2.01 4.69
C LEU A 31 -8.33 -2.85 3.62
N ASN A 32 -8.95 -2.20 2.65
CA ASN A 32 -9.44 -2.88 1.46
C ASN A 32 -8.30 -3.03 0.43
N PHE A 33 -8.60 -3.66 -0.72
CA PHE A 33 -7.59 -3.86 -1.77
C PHE A 33 -7.07 -2.54 -2.34
N GLU A 34 -7.94 -1.55 -2.54
CA GLU A 34 -7.60 -0.23 -3.08
C GLU A 34 -6.65 0.53 -2.13
N ASP A 35 -6.92 0.49 -0.82
CA ASP A 35 -6.03 1.04 0.21
C ASP A 35 -4.62 0.42 0.13
N ILE A 36 -4.53 -0.88 -0.13
CA ILE A 36 -3.25 -1.60 -0.24
C ILE A 36 -2.52 -1.19 -1.52
N GLU A 37 -3.24 -1.05 -2.63
CA GLU A 37 -2.70 -0.56 -3.90
C GLU A 37 -2.12 0.85 -3.77
N ASP A 38 -2.86 1.76 -3.12
CA ASP A 38 -2.42 3.14 -2.87
C ASP A 38 -1.15 3.19 -2.02
N ILE A 39 -1.05 2.34 -0.99
CA ILE A 39 0.18 2.22 -0.18
C ILE A 39 1.33 1.73 -1.06
N GLY A 40 1.11 0.69 -1.86
CA GLY A 40 2.13 0.13 -2.76
C GLY A 40 2.61 1.16 -3.79
N MET A 41 1.69 1.89 -4.41
CA MET A 41 2.01 2.98 -5.33
C MET A 41 2.82 4.08 -4.62
N GLY A 42 2.45 4.44 -3.40
CA GLY A 42 3.20 5.39 -2.59
C GLY A 42 4.64 4.95 -2.31
N GLU A 43 4.89 3.65 -2.10
CA GLU A 43 6.25 3.12 -1.94
C GLU A 43 7.04 3.16 -3.24
N LEU A 44 6.45 2.70 -4.35
CA LEU A 44 7.08 2.76 -5.68
C LEU A 44 7.46 4.20 -6.07
N MET A 45 6.62 5.17 -5.73
CA MET A 45 6.89 6.59 -6.00
C MET A 45 8.03 7.17 -5.15
N LYS A 46 8.32 6.60 -3.98
CA LYS A 46 9.49 7.00 -3.17
C LYS A 46 10.79 6.45 -3.75
N GLU A 47 10.73 5.25 -4.34
CA GLU A 47 11.90 4.61 -4.97
C GLU A 47 12.18 5.15 -6.38
N ALA A 48 11.19 5.76 -7.03
CA ALA A 48 11.34 6.32 -8.37
C ALA A 48 12.34 7.49 -8.42
N ASP A 49 13.32 7.40 -9.32
CA ASP A 49 14.24 8.50 -9.64
C ASP A 49 13.49 9.60 -10.42
N ARG A 50 13.05 10.64 -9.70
CA ARG A 50 12.26 11.75 -10.26
C ARG A 50 13.08 12.72 -11.13
N THR A 51 14.40 12.54 -11.19
CA THR A 51 15.27 13.38 -12.03
C THR A 51 15.34 12.89 -13.47
N LYS A 52 15.06 11.59 -13.70
CA LYS A 52 15.04 10.97 -15.02
C LYS A 52 13.65 11.04 -15.63
N THR A 53 13.39 12.12 -16.36
CA THR A 53 12.13 12.33 -17.07
C THR A 53 12.24 11.89 -18.53
N ILE A 54 11.15 11.35 -19.08
CA ILE A 54 11.02 11.02 -20.50
C ILE A 54 9.71 11.59 -21.03
N SER A 55 9.68 12.06 -22.28
CA SER A 55 8.46 12.63 -22.85
C SER A 55 7.39 11.55 -23.08
N ARG A 56 6.13 11.96 -22.97
CA ARG A 56 4.97 11.09 -23.20
C ARG A 56 5.03 10.44 -24.58
N ASP A 57 5.42 11.19 -25.61
CA ASP A 57 5.50 10.68 -27.00
C ASP A 57 6.46 9.48 -27.13
N VAL A 58 7.59 9.51 -26.42
CA VAL A 58 8.57 8.41 -26.44
C VAL A 58 8.02 7.17 -25.72
N ILE A 59 7.27 7.35 -24.62
CA ILE A 59 6.59 6.25 -23.93
C ILE A 59 5.51 5.64 -24.84
N MET A 60 4.65 6.47 -25.43
CA MET A 60 3.52 6.00 -26.23
C MET A 60 3.98 5.24 -27.48
N LYS A 61 5.11 5.62 -28.10
CA LYS A 61 5.76 4.85 -29.17
C LYS A 61 6.20 3.44 -28.76
N LYS A 62 6.52 3.19 -27.49
CA LYS A 62 6.88 1.84 -27.01
C LYS A 62 5.67 0.97 -26.69
N LEU A 63 4.53 1.59 -26.40
CA LEU A 63 3.28 0.91 -26.04
C LEU A 63 2.43 0.55 -27.26
N THR A 64 2.61 1.26 -28.38
CA THR A 64 1.97 0.92 -29.65
C THR A 64 2.84 -0.11 -30.38
N LYS A 65 2.28 -1.31 -30.59
CA LYS A 65 2.90 -2.40 -31.36
C LYS A 65 2.71 -2.16 -32.85
#